data_AF-A0A0F7CTC2-F1
#
_entry.id   AF-A0A0F7CTC2-F1
#
_cell.length_a   1.000
_cell.length_b   1.000
_cell.length_c   1.000
_cell.angle_alpha   90.00
_cell.angle_beta   90.00
_cell.angle_gamma   90.00
#
_symmetry.space_group_name_H-M   'P 1'
#
loop_
_entity.id
_entity.type
_entity.pdbx_description
1 polymer ?
#
loop_
_entity_poly.entity_id
_entity_poly.type
_entity_poly.pdbx_seq_one_letter_code
_entity_poly.pdbx_strand_id
1 'polypeptide(L)'
;MDAKARNCLLQHREALERDIKTSYIMDHMISNGVLTLSEEEKVKNEPTQCQRAALLIKMILKKDNYAYISFYNALLHEGYKDLAALLHGGLPVVSSS
;
A
#
# COMPACT_ATOMS: atom_id res chain seq x y z
N MET A 1 10.96 5.07 -0.42
CA MET A 1 10.04 6.20 -0.65
C MET A 1 10.50 7.40 0.14
N ASP A 2 9.99 8.57 -0.17
CA ASP A 2 10.33 9.83 0.49
C ASP A 2 9.85 9.85 1.94
N ALA A 3 10.47 10.70 2.77
CA ALA A 3 10.08 10.86 4.17
C ALA A 3 8.60 11.26 4.33
N LYS A 4 8.08 12.11 3.43
CA LYS A 4 6.68 12.55 3.45
C LYS A 4 5.71 11.38 3.22
N ALA A 5 5.94 10.60 2.16
CA ALA A 5 5.16 9.41 1.85
C ALA A 5 5.23 8.38 2.99
N ARG A 6 6.44 8.13 3.50
CA ARG A 6 6.69 7.21 4.61
C ARG A 6 5.94 7.61 5.88
N ASN A 7 6.03 8.89 6.27
CA ASN A 7 5.37 9.41 7.46
C ASN A 7 3.85 9.33 7.34
N CYS A 8 3.31 9.61 6.15
CA CYS A 8 1.87 9.50 5.88
C CYS A 8 1.35 8.06 6.01
N LEU A 9 2.06 7.07 5.46
CA LEU A 9 1.72 5.64 5.67
C LEU A 9 1.77 5.24 7.15
N LEU A 10 2.78 5.71 7.89
CA LEU A 10 2.91 5.41 9.32
C LEU A 10 1.79 6.05 10.14
N GLN A 11 1.43 7.30 9.84
CA GLN A 11 0.39 8.05 10.52
C GLN A 11 -0.99 7.38 10.41
N HIS A 12 -1.29 6.77 9.26
CA HIS A 12 -2.59 6.17 8.98
C HIS A 12 -2.57 4.63 9.02
N ARG A 13 -1.49 4.05 9.55
CA ARG A 13 -1.25 2.60 9.55
C ARG A 13 -2.38 1.80 10.18
N GLU A 14 -2.87 2.22 11.36
CA GLU A 14 -3.92 1.48 12.08
C GLU A 14 -5.23 1.43 11.29
N ALA A 15 -5.62 2.53 10.64
CA ALA A 15 -6.82 2.57 9.81
C ALA A 15 -6.67 1.64 8.59
N LEU A 16 -5.50 1.67 7.94
CA LEU A 16 -5.21 0.79 6.81
C LEU A 16 -5.22 -0.68 7.22
N GLU A 17 -4.58 -1.04 8.34
CA GLU A 17 -4.52 -2.43 8.81
C GLU A 17 -5.89 -3.02 9.11
N ARG A 18 -6.80 -2.20 9.67
CA ARG A 18 -8.14 -2.62 10.04
C ARG A 18 -9.07 -2.79 8.83
N ASP A 19 -8.97 -1.89 7.84
CA ASP A 19 -10.05 -1.70 6.88
C ASP A 19 -9.75 -2.27 5.46
N ILE A 20 -8.49 -2.59 5.11
CA ILE A 20 -8.13 -3.05 3.74
C ILE A 20 -8.22 -4.57 3.54
N LYS A 21 -8.84 -5.04 2.45
CA LYS A 21 -8.63 -6.42 1.99
C LYS A 21 -7.43 -6.49 1.05
N THR A 22 -6.38 -7.22 1.46
CA THR A 22 -5.10 -7.21 0.74
C THR A 22 -5.13 -7.87 -0.64
N SER A 23 -6.02 -8.84 -0.90
CA SER A 23 -6.02 -9.60 -2.16
C SER A 23 -6.08 -8.69 -3.39
N TYR A 24 -7.13 -7.87 -3.50
CA TYR A 24 -7.33 -7.01 -4.66
C TYR A 24 -6.25 -5.93 -4.76
N ILE A 25 -5.82 -5.39 -3.62
CA ILE A 25 -4.76 -4.39 -3.59
C ILE A 25 -3.44 -4.97 -4.11
N MET A 26 -3.09 -6.20 -3.69
CA MET A 26 -1.88 -6.87 -4.15
C MET A 26 -1.94 -7.21 -5.64
N ASP A 27 -3.10 -7.60 -6.19
CA ASP A 27 -3.26 -7.85 -7.62
C ASP A 27 -2.89 -6.62 -8.46
N HIS A 28 -3.39 -5.44 -8.08
CA HIS A 28 -3.02 -4.16 -8.72
C HIS A 28 -1.52 -3.87 -8.58
N MET A 29 -0.96 -4.09 -7.40
CA MET A 29 0.47 -3.84 -7.14
C MET A 29 1.40 -4.81 -7.89
N ILE A 30 0.97 -6.06 -8.10
CA ILE A 30 1.68 -7.03 -8.94
C ILE A 30 1.59 -6.62 -10.41
N SER A 31 0.41 -6.24 -10.88
CA SER A 31 0.21 -5.75 -12.26
C SER A 31 1.08 -4.53 -12.57
N ASN A 32 1.30 -3.66 -11.59
CA ASN A 32 2.18 -2.49 -11.71
C ASN A 32 3.67 -2.82 -11.50
N GLY A 33 4.02 -4.07 -11.21
CA GLY A 33 5.41 -4.53 -11.04
C GLY A 33 6.07 -4.10 -9.72
N VAL A 34 5.31 -3.61 -8.74
CA VAL A 34 5.87 -3.13 -7.45
C VAL A 34 5.81 -4.17 -6.34
N LEU A 35 5.03 -5.24 -6.54
CA LEU A 35 4.93 -6.38 -5.64
C LEU A 35 5.16 -7.66 -6.42
N THR A 36 5.92 -8.59 -5.83
CA THR A 36 6.20 -9.90 -6.44
C THR A 36 5.22 -10.96 -5.95
N LEU A 37 5.07 -12.06 -6.71
CA LEU A 37 4.25 -13.21 -6.29
C LEU A 37 4.75 -13.85 -4.99
N SER A 38 6.06 -13.85 -4.74
CA SER A 38 6.62 -14.37 -3.48
C SER A 38 6.31 -13.47 -2.28
N GLU A 39 6.27 -12.14 -2.47
CA GLU A 39 5.81 -11.22 -1.44
C GLU A 39 4.31 -11.39 -1.16
N GLU A 40 3.52 -11.57 -2.21
CA GLU A 40 2.09 -11.85 -2.10
C GLU A 40 1.81 -13.14 -1.31
N GLU A 41 2.52 -14.21 -1.61
CA GLU A 41 2.41 -15.48 -0.90
C GLU A 41 2.72 -15.32 0.59
N LYS A 42 3.78 -14.60 0.93
CA LYS A 42 4.12 -14.28 2.33
C LYS A 42 3.00 -13.52 3.02
N VAL A 43 2.37 -12.55 2.34
CA VAL A 43 1.21 -11.85 2.89
C VAL A 43 0.05 -12.82 3.07
N LYS A 44 -0.32 -13.62 2.06
CA LYS A 44 -1.44 -14.58 2.14
C LYS A 44 -1.29 -15.60 3.27
N ASN A 45 -0.05 -15.98 3.61
CA ASN A 45 0.28 -16.90 4.69
C ASN A 45 0.01 -16.35 6.11
N GLU A 46 -0.18 -15.04 6.28
CA GLU A 46 -0.61 -14.49 7.57
C GLU A 46 -2.05 -14.94 7.90
N PRO A 47 -2.35 -15.30 9.16
CA PRO A 47 -3.59 -15.99 9.49
C PRO A 47 -4.82 -15.07 9.52
N THR A 48 -4.65 -13.77 9.83
CA THR A 48 -5.75 -12.81 9.92
C THR A 48 -5.62 -11.71 8.87
N GLN A 49 -6.75 -11.13 8.43
CA GLN A 49 -6.72 -9.99 7.49
C GLN A 49 -5.88 -8.82 8.05
N CYS A 50 -5.97 -8.53 9.35
CA CYS A 50 -5.21 -7.45 9.97
C CYS A 50 -3.70 -7.71 9.88
N GLN A 51 -3.24 -8.94 10.15
CA GLN A 51 -1.84 -9.31 9.98
C GLN A 51 -1.38 -9.26 8.51
N ARG A 52 -2.24 -9.69 7.57
CA ARG A 52 -1.98 -9.55 6.13
C ARG A 52 -1.76 -8.09 5.76
N ALA A 53 -2.66 -7.21 6.19
CA ALA A 53 -2.57 -5.78 5.93
C ALA A 53 -1.32 -5.17 6.57
N ALA A 54 -1.03 -5.53 7.82
CA ALA A 54 0.17 -5.07 8.54
C ALA A 54 1.46 -5.48 7.83
N LEU A 55 1.54 -6.73 7.34
CA LEU A 55 2.69 -7.21 6.61
C LEU A 55 2.82 -6.51 5.26
N LEU A 56 1.72 -6.33 4.52
CA LEU A 56 1.72 -5.59 3.25
C LEU A 56 2.24 -4.15 3.46
N ILE A 57 1.71 -3.41 4.43
CA ILE A 57 2.16 -2.04 4.73
C ILE A 57 3.63 -2.01 5.11
N LYS A 58 4.10 -2.99 5.92
CA LYS A 58 5.51 -3.13 6.29
C LYS A 58 6.42 -3.37 5.07
N MET A 59 5.94 -4.10 4.06
CA MET A 59 6.68 -4.28 2.80
C MET A 59 6.70 -2.98 2.00
N ILE A 60 5.56 -2.29 1.86
CA ILE A 60 5.46 -1.04 1.12
C ILE A 60 6.38 0.03 1.70
N LEU A 61 6.46 0.15 3.04
CA LEU A 61 7.35 1.09 3.73
C LEU A 61 8.86 0.94 3.38
N LYS A 62 9.25 -0.22 2.82
CA LYS A 62 10.63 -0.50 2.39
C LYS A 62 10.84 -0.29 0.89
N LYS A 63 9.78 0.01 0.13
CA LYS A 63 9.81 0.22 -1.32
C LYS A 63 9.90 1.70 -1.67
N ASP A 64 10.01 1.99 -2.96
CA ASP A 64 10.18 3.34 -3.51
C ASP A 64 8.86 4.12 -3.59
N ASN A 65 8.92 5.31 -4.20
CA ASN A 65 7.75 6.17 -4.39
C ASN A 65 6.70 5.55 -5.31
N TYR A 66 7.14 4.77 -6.28
CA TYR A 66 6.24 4.14 -7.23
C TYR A 66 5.38 3.07 -6.55
N ALA A 67 5.91 2.33 -5.58
CA ALA A 67 5.12 1.44 -4.74
C ALA A 67 4.06 2.17 -3.90
N TYR A 68 4.38 3.36 -3.37
CA TYR A 68 3.40 4.19 -2.66
C TYR A 68 2.26 4.63 -3.58
N ILE A 69 2.59 5.15 -4.76
CA ILE A 69 1.60 5.59 -5.77
C ILE A 69 0.73 4.41 -6.21
N SER A 70 1.34 3.26 -6.50
CA SER A 70 0.59 2.06 -6.89
C SER A 70 -0.35 1.60 -5.78
N PHE A 71 0.06 1.67 -4.51
CA PHE A 71 -0.82 1.34 -3.38
C PHE A 71 -1.98 2.32 -3.24
N TYR A 72 -1.71 3.62 -3.36
CA TYR A 72 -2.73 4.67 -3.38
C TYR A 72 -3.75 4.46 -4.51
N ASN A 73 -3.28 4.20 -5.72
CA ASN A 73 -4.14 3.95 -6.87
C ASN A 73 -4.97 2.67 -6.69
N ALA A 74 -4.39 1.60 -6.15
CA ALA A 74 -5.12 0.38 -5.84
C ALA A 74 -6.25 0.65 -4.83
N LEU A 75 -6.01 1.46 -3.79
CA LEU A 75 -7.07 1.86 -2.84
C LEU A 75 -8.21 2.61 -3.53
N LEU A 76 -7.89 3.54 -4.44
CA LEU A 76 -8.91 4.26 -5.22
C LEU A 76 -9.71 3.33 -6.13
N HIS A 77 -9.03 2.44 -6.86
CA HIS A 77 -9.65 1.51 -7.80
C HIS A 77 -10.58 0.51 -7.09
N GLU A 78 -10.18 0.06 -5.90
CA GLU A 78 -10.96 -0.89 -5.09
C GLU A 78 -12.02 -0.20 -4.20
N GLY A 79 -12.23 1.11 -4.37
CA GLY A 79 -13.31 1.84 -3.71
C GLY A 79 -13.02 2.30 -2.27
N TYR A 80 -11.80 2.12 -1.76
CA TYR A 80 -11.36 2.62 -0.45
C TYR A 80 -11.06 4.13 -0.48
N LYS A 81 -12.05 4.94 -0.89
CA LYS A 81 -11.89 6.38 -1.13
C LYS A 81 -11.44 7.15 0.12
N ASP A 82 -11.96 6.80 1.29
CA ASP A 82 -11.60 7.45 2.54
C ASP A 82 -10.15 7.15 2.94
N LEU A 83 -9.72 5.89 2.80
CA LEU A 83 -8.32 5.49 3.07
C LEU A 83 -7.37 6.10 2.05
N ALA A 84 -7.76 6.17 0.77
CA ALA A 84 -6.99 6.87 -0.24
C ALA A 84 -6.88 8.37 0.09
N ALA A 85 -7.96 9.02 0.55
CA ALA A 85 -7.93 10.42 0.96
C ALA A 85 -6.93 10.69 2.10
N LEU A 86 -6.81 9.77 3.07
CA LEU A 86 -5.79 9.85 4.12
C LEU A 86 -4.35 9.88 3.55
N LEU A 87 -4.12 9.15 2.45
CA LEU A 87 -2.80 9.04 1.82
C LEU A 87 -2.52 10.12 0.77
N HIS A 88 -3.54 10.86 0.31
CA HIS A 88 -3.37 11.83 -0.77
C HIS A 88 -2.31 12.90 -0.45
N GLY A 89 -2.27 13.38 0.79
CA GLY A 89 -1.29 14.36 1.25
C GLY A 89 0.16 13.85 1.22
N GLY A 90 0.38 12.53 1.22
CA GLY A 90 1.68 11.88 1.19
C GLY A 90 2.21 11.56 -0.22
N LEU A 91 1.44 11.83 -1.28
CA LEU A 91 1.86 11.53 -2.64
C LEU A 91 3.18 12.23 -2.98
N PRO A 92 4.19 11.47 -3.45
CA PRO A 92 5.48 12.03 -3.84
C PRO A 92 5.34 12.81 -5.14
N VAL A 93 6.11 13.89 -5.28
CA VAL A 93 6.18 14.65 -6.53
C VAL A 93 7.06 13.85 -7.50
N VAL A 94 6.43 13.17 -8.46
CA VAL A 94 7.16 12.46 -9.51
C VAL A 94 7.50 13.49 -10.58
N SER A 95 8.75 13.95 -10.60
CA SER A 95 9.24 14.77 -11.70
C SER A 95 9.28 13.90 -12.97
N SER A 96 8.48 14.28 -13.96
CA SER A 96 8.60 13.74 -15.31
C SER A 96 9.82 14.41 -15.95
N SER A 97 10.98 13.75 -15.88
CA SER A 97 12.17 14.13 -16.65
C SER A 97 12.10 13.57 -18.06
#